data_AF-A0A7X5XUC5-F1
#
_entry.id   AF-A0A7X5XUC5-F1
#
_cell.length_a   1.000
_cell.length_b   1.000
_cell.length_c   1.000
_cell.angle_alpha   90.00
_cell.angle_beta   90.00
_cell.angle_gamma   90.00
#
_symmetry.space_group_name_H-M   'P 1'
#
loop_
_entity.id
_entity.type
_entity.pdbx_description
1 polymer ?
#
loop_
_entity_poly.entity_id
_entity_poly.type
_entity_poly.pdbx_seq_one_letter_code
_entity_poly.pdbx_strand_id
1 'polypeptide(L)'
;MSDTGKDDTTETPNPFMPSPDDLQHWASVMGRAQQMMFEYALGQANEGNSAAASLFDPASWLQNPTTQLWAEQSSKMWEQGVAFWTSLATVQPSFTPDADAPKDKRFADPDWTTNPAFALIRQTYGLLAEQLLTTTRTMQGLDEHARAKMEFAAKNMTDALSPSNLALTNPEVIKRAVETRGESLLKGLKHMLSDLSRGQLSHVDPDAFEVGVNIAMTPGKVIHETDLYQLIHYAPTTKQVFTVPLVIFPP
;
A
#
# COMPACT_ATOMS: atom_id res chain seq x y z
N MET A 1 55.33 -22.05 12.43
CA MET A 1 54.44 -21.00 12.96
C MET A 1 54.40 -19.89 11.93
N SER A 2 53.43 -19.93 11.04
CA SER A 2 53.06 -18.80 10.19
C SER A 2 51.55 -18.85 10.04
N ASP A 3 50.98 -17.78 10.57
CA ASP A 3 49.59 -17.47 10.84
C ASP A 3 48.80 -17.33 9.53
N THR A 4 47.82 -18.21 9.32
CA THR A 4 46.81 -18.04 8.27
C THR A 4 45.77 -17.05 8.77
N GLY A 5 45.87 -15.80 8.27
CA GLY A 5 44.84 -14.79 8.44
C GLY A 5 43.49 -15.32 7.99
N LYS A 6 42.57 -15.45 8.95
CA LYS A 6 41.15 -15.62 8.72
C LYS A 6 40.64 -14.32 8.10
N ASP A 7 40.27 -14.37 6.84
CA ASP A 7 39.54 -13.31 6.16
C ASP A 7 38.10 -13.34 6.70
N ASP A 8 37.85 -12.57 7.77
CA ASP A 8 36.54 -12.42 8.40
C ASP A 8 35.73 -11.42 7.57
N THR A 9 35.25 -11.88 6.41
CA THR A 9 34.28 -11.15 5.60
C THR A 9 32.94 -11.18 6.31
N THR A 10 32.73 -10.20 7.19
CA THR A 10 31.41 -9.86 7.72
C THR A 10 30.58 -9.28 6.57
N GLU A 11 29.99 -10.17 5.76
CA GLU A 11 29.00 -9.79 4.74
C GLU A 11 27.84 -9.06 5.44
N THR A 12 27.75 -7.75 5.23
CA THR A 12 26.59 -6.97 5.63
C THR A 12 25.34 -7.61 5.00
N PRO A 13 24.35 -8.07 5.78
CA PRO A 13 23.18 -8.74 5.23
C PRO A 13 22.46 -7.84 4.22
N ASN A 14 22.17 -8.36 3.03
CA ASN A 14 21.45 -7.60 2.00
C ASN A 14 20.00 -7.36 2.48
N PRO A 15 19.56 -6.10 2.66
CA PRO A 15 18.24 -5.82 3.23
C PRO A 15 17.08 -6.12 2.26
N PHE A 16 17.37 -6.47 1.01
CA PHE A 16 16.37 -6.81 -0.01
C PHE A 16 16.28 -8.31 -0.32
N MET A 17 17.15 -9.14 0.29
CA MET A 17 17.13 -10.58 0.08
C MET A 17 17.08 -11.33 1.42
N PRO A 18 16.19 -12.34 1.55
CA PRO A 18 16.17 -13.17 2.74
C PRO A 18 17.46 -14.00 2.84
N SER A 19 17.95 -14.21 4.06
CA SER A 19 19.09 -15.10 4.26
C SER A 19 18.68 -16.57 4.04
N PRO A 20 19.61 -17.47 3.70
CA PRO A 20 19.32 -18.90 3.56
C PRO A 20 18.65 -19.50 4.81
N ASP A 21 19.03 -19.02 6.00
CA ASP A 21 18.46 -19.46 7.28
C ASP A 21 17.00 -19.01 7.46
N ASP A 22 16.58 -17.92 6.80
CA ASP A 22 15.22 -17.41 6.86
C ASP A 22 14.26 -18.17 5.93
N LEU A 23 14.75 -18.92 4.93
CA LEU A 23 13.90 -19.56 3.91
C LEU A 23 12.85 -20.52 4.49
N GLN A 24 13.18 -21.24 5.56
CA GLN A 24 12.21 -22.11 6.25
C GLN A 24 11.10 -21.30 6.92
N HIS A 25 11.44 -20.15 7.49
CA HIS A 25 10.46 -19.26 8.11
C HIS A 25 9.57 -18.61 7.03
N TRP A 26 10.13 -18.21 5.90
CA TRP A 26 9.37 -17.72 4.75
C TRP A 26 8.38 -18.77 4.22
N ALA A 27 8.78 -20.04 4.11
CA ALA A 27 7.87 -21.12 3.75
C ALA A 27 6.71 -21.26 4.74
N SER A 28 6.98 -21.14 6.04
CA SER A 28 5.96 -21.16 7.09
C SER A 28 5.00 -19.96 7.00
N VAL A 29 5.51 -18.75 6.75
CA VAL A 29 4.70 -17.54 6.51
C VAL A 29 3.77 -17.74 5.32
N MET A 30 4.29 -18.26 4.20
CA MET A 30 3.49 -18.55 3.01
C MET A 30 2.39 -19.58 3.28
N GLY A 31 2.70 -20.65 4.02
CA GLY A 31 1.70 -21.65 4.41
C GLY A 31 0.58 -21.06 5.26
N ARG A 32 0.91 -20.21 6.24
CA ARG A 32 -0.09 -19.48 7.05
C ARG A 32 -0.93 -18.52 6.22
N ALA A 33 -0.32 -17.82 5.26
CA ALA A 33 -1.04 -16.94 4.35
C ALA A 33 -2.06 -17.71 3.49
N GLN A 34 -1.66 -18.85 2.93
CA GLN A 34 -2.56 -19.74 2.18
C GLN A 34 -3.72 -20.24 3.04
N GLN A 35 -3.44 -20.64 4.29
CA GLN A 35 -4.46 -21.07 5.23
C GLN A 35 -5.49 -19.95 5.51
N MET A 36 -5.04 -18.71 5.77
CA MET A 36 -5.96 -17.59 6.01
C MET A 36 -6.87 -17.30 4.80
N MET A 37 -6.32 -17.33 3.58
CA MET A 37 -7.09 -17.14 2.37
C MET A 37 -8.13 -18.26 2.19
N PHE A 38 -7.75 -19.50 2.47
CA PHE A 38 -8.66 -20.65 2.39
C PHE A 38 -9.80 -20.56 3.42
N GLU A 39 -9.48 -20.22 4.67
CA GLU A 39 -10.47 -20.02 5.73
C GLU A 39 -11.46 -18.90 5.36
N TYR A 40 -10.95 -17.80 4.81
CA TYR A 40 -11.78 -16.71 4.30
C TYR A 40 -12.68 -17.16 3.14
N ALA A 41 -12.14 -17.92 2.19
CA ALA A 41 -12.90 -18.45 1.06
C ALA A 41 -14.06 -19.35 1.51
N LEU A 42 -13.80 -20.25 2.47
CA LEU A 42 -14.81 -21.11 3.07
C LEU A 42 -15.87 -20.31 3.81
N GLY A 43 -15.47 -19.27 4.56
CA GLY A 43 -16.40 -18.36 5.23
C GLY A 43 -17.34 -17.68 4.23
N GLN A 44 -16.79 -17.10 3.17
CA GLN A 44 -17.57 -16.45 2.10
C GLN A 44 -18.50 -17.43 1.38
N ALA A 45 -18.05 -18.67 1.12
CA ALA A 45 -18.88 -19.70 0.52
C ALA A 45 -20.07 -20.08 1.41
N ASN A 46 -19.86 -20.21 2.72
CA ASN A 46 -20.92 -20.48 3.70
C ASN A 46 -21.93 -19.32 3.80
N GLU A 47 -21.49 -18.08 3.61
CA GLU A 47 -22.35 -16.90 3.55
C GLU A 47 -23.07 -16.73 2.19
N GLY A 48 -22.85 -17.65 1.24
CA GLY A 48 -23.46 -17.62 -0.09
C GLY A 48 -22.75 -16.71 -1.10
N ASN A 49 -21.60 -16.13 -0.75
CA ASN A 49 -20.80 -15.25 -1.60
C ASN A 49 -19.77 -16.06 -2.42
N SER A 50 -20.27 -16.88 -3.34
CA SER A 50 -19.47 -17.79 -4.17
C SER A 50 -18.44 -17.08 -5.07
N ALA A 51 -18.70 -15.84 -5.47
CA ALA A 51 -17.77 -15.04 -6.26
C ALA A 51 -16.52 -14.67 -5.45
N ALA A 52 -16.68 -14.15 -4.23
CA ALA A 52 -15.55 -13.83 -3.36
C ALA A 52 -14.79 -15.10 -2.91
N ALA A 53 -15.50 -16.20 -2.66
CA ALA A 53 -14.90 -17.49 -2.35
C ALA A 53 -14.02 -18.02 -3.49
N SER A 54 -14.47 -17.89 -4.75
CA SER A 54 -13.74 -18.39 -5.92
C SER A 54 -12.38 -17.71 -6.15
N LEU A 55 -12.20 -16.47 -5.68
CA LEU A 55 -10.92 -15.76 -5.78
C LEU A 55 -9.82 -16.42 -4.95
N PHE A 56 -10.20 -17.12 -3.87
CA PHE A 56 -9.28 -17.68 -2.87
C PHE A 56 -9.41 -19.20 -2.69
N ASP A 57 -10.26 -19.88 -3.47
CA ASP A 57 -10.44 -21.33 -3.42
C ASP A 57 -9.37 -22.08 -4.24
N PRO A 58 -8.47 -22.86 -3.58
CA PRO A 58 -7.46 -23.65 -4.26
C PRO A 58 -8.04 -24.69 -5.22
N ALA A 59 -9.24 -25.21 -4.99
CA ALA A 59 -9.85 -26.20 -5.89
C ALA A 59 -10.23 -25.57 -7.23
N SER A 60 -10.82 -24.38 -7.20
CA SER A 60 -11.09 -23.59 -8.41
C SER A 60 -9.80 -23.22 -9.18
N TRP A 61 -8.68 -23.03 -8.48
CA TRP A 61 -7.37 -22.77 -9.08
C TRP A 61 -6.68 -24.07 -9.56
N LEU A 62 -6.83 -25.20 -8.90
CA LEU A 62 -6.13 -26.44 -9.30
C LEU A 62 -6.83 -27.17 -10.45
N GLN A 63 -8.15 -27.01 -10.56
CA GLN A 63 -8.96 -27.69 -11.58
C GLN A 63 -9.10 -26.87 -12.87
N ASN A 64 -8.69 -25.61 -12.86
CA ASN A 64 -8.75 -24.75 -14.03
C ASN A 64 -7.47 -24.94 -14.89
N PRO A 65 -7.58 -25.35 -16.17
CA PRO A 65 -6.41 -25.51 -17.04
C PRO A 65 -5.59 -24.23 -17.19
N THR A 66 -6.26 -23.08 -17.07
CA THR A 66 -5.64 -21.75 -17.18
C THR A 66 -4.68 -21.46 -16.02
N THR A 67 -4.92 -22.02 -14.85
CA THR A 67 -4.11 -21.81 -13.63
C THR A 67 -2.91 -22.74 -13.55
N GLN A 68 -2.95 -23.93 -14.16
CA GLN A 68 -1.71 -24.70 -14.40
C GLN A 68 -0.79 -23.94 -15.36
N LEU A 69 -1.36 -23.38 -16.44
CA LEU A 69 -0.63 -22.50 -17.35
C LEU A 69 -0.08 -21.26 -16.62
N TRP A 70 -0.86 -20.70 -15.70
CA TRP A 70 -0.47 -19.57 -14.87
C TRP A 70 0.62 -19.94 -13.87
N ALA A 71 0.60 -21.14 -13.27
CA ALA A 71 1.65 -21.64 -12.37
C ALA A 71 2.98 -21.83 -13.10
N GLU A 72 2.96 -22.44 -14.29
CA GLU A 72 4.15 -22.58 -15.14
C GLU A 72 4.65 -21.23 -15.67
N GLN A 73 3.74 -20.31 -16.03
CA GLN A 73 4.12 -18.95 -16.41
C GLN A 73 4.67 -18.15 -15.24
N SER A 74 4.11 -18.30 -14.03
CA SER A 74 4.52 -17.52 -12.86
C SER A 74 5.85 -18.00 -12.30
N SER A 75 6.18 -19.29 -12.36
CA SER A 75 7.54 -19.76 -12.06
C SER A 75 8.56 -19.21 -13.06
N LYS A 76 8.24 -19.24 -14.36
CA LYS A 76 9.09 -18.65 -15.40
C LYS A 76 9.21 -17.14 -15.26
N MET A 77 8.13 -16.45 -14.90
CA MET A 77 8.11 -15.01 -14.63
C MET A 77 8.92 -14.66 -13.39
N TRP A 78 8.91 -15.52 -12.37
CA TRP A 78 9.76 -15.38 -11.18
C TRP A 78 11.24 -15.52 -11.53
N GLU A 79 11.62 -16.58 -12.25
CA GLU A 79 13.01 -16.77 -12.73
C GLU A 79 13.48 -15.61 -13.60
N GLN A 80 12.64 -15.18 -14.55
CA GLN A 80 12.91 -14.03 -15.41
C GLN A 80 12.95 -12.72 -14.61
N GLY A 81 12.10 -12.58 -13.60
CA GLY A 81 12.07 -11.44 -12.70
C GLY A 81 13.34 -11.34 -11.86
N VAL A 82 13.78 -12.44 -11.27
CA VAL A 82 15.07 -12.51 -10.54
C VAL A 82 16.23 -12.17 -11.49
N ALA A 83 16.24 -12.74 -12.70
CA ALA A 83 17.26 -12.43 -13.70
C ALA A 83 17.23 -10.96 -14.14
N PHE A 84 16.04 -10.37 -14.29
CA PHE A 84 15.84 -8.96 -14.62
C PHE A 84 16.31 -8.03 -13.49
N TRP A 85 15.95 -8.31 -12.25
CA TRP A 85 16.41 -7.53 -11.09
C TRP A 85 17.92 -7.64 -10.90
N THR A 86 18.49 -8.84 -11.13
CA THR A 86 19.94 -9.06 -11.08
C THR A 86 20.66 -8.30 -12.21
N SER A 87 20.08 -8.26 -13.41
CA SER A 87 20.66 -7.49 -14.52
C SER A 87 20.56 -5.98 -14.28
N LEU A 88 19.43 -5.49 -13.75
CA LEU A 88 19.23 -4.09 -13.39
C LEU A 88 20.18 -3.64 -12.27
N ALA A 89 20.56 -4.51 -11.35
CA ALA A 89 21.55 -4.21 -10.33
C ALA A 89 22.93 -3.83 -10.93
N THR A 90 23.22 -4.27 -12.16
CA THR A 90 24.47 -3.93 -12.88
C THR A 90 24.34 -2.72 -13.81
N VAL A 91 23.12 -2.21 -14.01
CA VAL A 91 22.87 -1.06 -14.89
C VAL A 91 23.07 0.22 -14.10
N GLN A 92 24.02 1.05 -14.53
CA GLN A 92 24.10 2.45 -14.10
C GLN A 92 23.20 3.29 -15.01
N PRO A 93 22.17 3.96 -14.46
CA PRO A 93 21.32 4.83 -15.26
C PRO A 93 22.17 5.99 -15.81
N SER A 94 22.17 6.16 -17.13
CA SER A 94 22.86 7.24 -17.85
C SER A 94 22.06 8.55 -17.86
N PHE A 95 20.83 8.53 -17.34
CA PHE A 95 19.94 9.68 -17.22
C PHE A 95 19.67 9.93 -15.74
N THR A 96 19.97 11.14 -15.28
CA THR A 96 19.62 11.60 -13.93
C THR A 96 18.47 12.58 -14.02
N PRO A 97 17.38 12.39 -13.26
CA PRO A 97 16.26 13.31 -13.27
C PRO A 97 16.69 14.69 -12.75
N ASP A 98 15.95 15.71 -13.19
CA ASP A 98 16.16 17.08 -12.78
C ASP A 98 15.99 17.20 -11.25
N ALA A 99 16.97 17.79 -10.57
CA ALA A 99 16.98 17.91 -9.11
C ALA A 99 15.82 18.79 -8.59
N ASP A 100 15.22 19.57 -9.49
CA ASP A 100 14.15 20.54 -9.22
C ASP A 100 12.73 19.96 -9.37
N ALA A 101 12.58 18.67 -9.67
CA ALA A 101 11.25 18.04 -9.70
C ALA A 101 10.57 18.12 -8.31
N PRO A 102 9.26 18.43 -8.24
CA PRO A 102 8.53 18.48 -6.97
C PRO A 102 8.75 17.20 -6.16
N LYS A 103 9.12 17.34 -4.88
CA LYS A 103 9.36 16.21 -3.98
C LYS A 103 8.04 15.45 -3.73
N ASP A 104 7.80 14.42 -4.54
CA ASP A 104 6.73 13.46 -4.32
C ASP A 104 7.02 12.64 -3.05
N LYS A 105 6.17 12.80 -2.04
CA LYS A 105 6.30 12.15 -0.73
C LYS A 105 6.28 10.62 -0.83
N ARG A 106 5.70 10.05 -1.90
CA ARG A 106 5.67 8.60 -2.14
C ARG A 106 7.08 8.01 -2.33
N PHE A 107 8.04 8.84 -2.73
CA PHE A 107 9.42 8.46 -2.98
C PHE A 107 10.38 9.05 -1.94
N ALA A 108 9.93 9.18 -0.69
CA ALA A 108 10.71 9.77 0.40
C ALA A 108 11.84 8.86 0.90
N ASP A 109 11.71 7.53 0.79
CA ASP A 109 12.77 6.60 1.16
C ASP A 109 14.02 6.83 0.27
N PRO A 110 15.23 6.93 0.85
CA PRO A 110 16.46 7.18 0.10
C PRO A 110 16.73 6.17 -1.02
N ASP A 111 16.29 4.91 -0.87
CA ASP A 111 16.55 3.85 -1.85
C ASP A 111 15.89 4.13 -3.21
N TRP A 112 14.83 4.95 -3.25
CA TRP A 112 14.26 5.45 -4.51
C TRP A 112 15.22 6.33 -5.33
N THR A 113 16.35 6.72 -4.75
CA THR A 113 17.40 7.52 -5.41
C THR A 113 18.77 6.86 -5.35
N THR A 114 19.14 6.23 -4.24
CA THR A 114 20.48 5.68 -4.01
C THR A 114 20.64 4.29 -4.62
N ASN A 115 19.56 3.51 -4.74
CA ASN A 115 19.60 2.19 -5.35
C ASN A 115 19.30 2.29 -6.85
N PRO A 116 20.19 1.85 -7.75
CA PRO A 116 20.03 2.00 -9.20
C PRO A 116 18.73 1.39 -9.76
N ALA A 117 18.29 0.25 -9.20
CA ALA A 117 17.11 -0.45 -9.70
C ALA A 117 15.82 0.31 -9.33
N PHE A 118 15.68 0.74 -8.07
CA PHE A 118 14.54 1.54 -7.63
C PHE A 118 14.54 2.94 -8.26
N ALA A 119 15.73 3.55 -8.44
CA ALA A 119 15.87 4.80 -9.17
C ALA A 119 15.37 4.68 -10.61
N LEU A 120 15.74 3.61 -11.32
CA LEU A 120 15.26 3.36 -12.69
C LEU A 120 13.73 3.18 -12.74
N ILE A 121 13.16 2.45 -11.78
CA ILE A 121 11.70 2.25 -11.70
C ILE A 121 10.98 3.57 -11.47
N ARG A 122 11.42 4.35 -10.48
CA ARG A 122 10.85 5.67 -10.18
C ARG A 122 10.94 6.60 -11.40
N GLN A 123 12.08 6.62 -12.07
CA GLN A 123 12.30 7.47 -13.25
C GLN A 123 11.42 7.06 -14.42
N THR A 124 11.34 5.76 -14.71
CA THR A 124 10.49 5.23 -15.79
C THR A 124 9.02 5.55 -15.52
N TYR A 125 8.57 5.37 -14.28
CA TYR A 125 7.23 5.77 -13.86
C TYR A 125 6.98 7.27 -14.08
N GLY A 126 7.89 8.13 -13.58
CA GLY A 126 7.77 9.58 -13.70
C GLY A 126 7.66 10.04 -15.16
N LEU A 127 8.53 9.52 -16.04
CA LEU A 127 8.51 9.81 -17.46
C LEU A 127 7.18 9.41 -18.13
N LEU A 128 6.70 8.19 -17.87
CA LEU A 128 5.46 7.70 -18.45
C LEU A 128 4.23 8.47 -17.92
N ALA A 129 4.23 8.79 -16.63
CA ALA A 129 3.16 9.56 -16.00
C ALA A 129 3.10 11.00 -16.55
N GLU A 130 4.25 11.68 -16.63
CA GLU A 130 4.33 13.04 -17.18
C GLU A 130 3.95 13.06 -18.66
N GLN A 131 4.40 12.08 -19.45
CA GLN A 131 4.04 11.99 -20.86
C GLN A 131 2.54 11.78 -21.05
N LEU A 132 1.91 10.94 -20.24
CA LEU A 132 0.46 10.72 -20.31
C LEU A 132 -0.31 12.00 -19.97
N LEU A 133 0.06 12.68 -18.88
CA LEU A 133 -0.58 13.94 -18.48
C LEU A 133 -0.38 15.03 -19.55
N THR A 134 0.84 15.18 -20.08
CA THR A 134 1.14 16.15 -21.14
C THR A 134 0.33 15.86 -22.41
N THR A 135 0.17 14.60 -22.76
CA THR A 135 -0.68 14.17 -23.89
C THR A 135 -2.13 14.61 -23.68
N THR A 136 -2.68 14.42 -22.47
CA THR A 136 -4.06 14.88 -22.17
C THR A 136 -4.22 16.40 -22.23
N ARG A 137 -3.21 17.15 -21.78
CA ARG A 137 -3.23 18.62 -21.77
C ARG A 137 -3.10 19.23 -23.18
N THR A 138 -2.30 18.62 -24.03
CA THR A 138 -2.01 19.12 -25.39
C THR A 138 -2.97 18.63 -26.45
N MET A 139 -3.90 17.73 -26.09
CA MET A 139 -4.87 17.17 -27.01
C MET A 139 -5.79 18.25 -27.59
N GLN A 140 -5.81 18.33 -28.92
CA GLN A 140 -6.65 19.25 -29.68
C GLN A 140 -8.05 18.66 -29.89
N GLY A 141 -9.04 19.53 -30.16
CA GLY A 141 -10.41 19.11 -30.45
C GLY A 141 -11.29 18.81 -29.22
N LEU A 142 -10.79 19.07 -28.00
CA LEU A 142 -11.55 18.98 -26.77
C LEU A 142 -11.88 20.37 -26.22
N ASP A 143 -13.10 20.52 -25.70
CA ASP A 143 -13.43 21.65 -24.83
C ASP A 143 -12.69 21.54 -23.48
N GLU A 144 -12.67 22.64 -22.72
CA GLU A 144 -11.93 22.73 -21.47
C GLU A 144 -12.43 21.73 -20.41
N HIS A 145 -13.73 21.48 -20.37
CA HIS A 145 -14.33 20.60 -19.38
C HIS A 145 -14.02 19.12 -19.67
N ALA A 146 -14.06 18.72 -20.93
CA ALA A 146 -13.66 17.40 -21.40
C ALA A 146 -12.16 17.16 -21.19
N ARG A 147 -11.31 18.16 -21.46
CA ARG A 147 -9.87 18.09 -21.18
C ARG A 147 -9.61 17.88 -19.69
N ALA A 148 -10.26 18.66 -18.82
CA ALA A 148 -10.12 18.52 -17.37
C ALA A 148 -10.52 17.12 -16.86
N LYS A 149 -11.59 16.53 -17.41
CA LYS A 149 -12.00 15.15 -17.08
C LYS A 149 -10.96 14.12 -17.51
N MET A 150 -10.38 14.28 -18.71
CA MET A 150 -9.34 13.38 -19.22
C MET A 150 -8.07 13.47 -18.39
N GLU A 151 -7.63 14.69 -18.05
CA GLU A 151 -6.48 14.90 -17.18
C GLU A 151 -6.72 14.29 -15.79
N PHE A 152 -7.91 14.47 -15.22
CA PHE A 152 -8.28 13.84 -13.95
C PHE A 152 -8.23 12.31 -14.03
N ALA A 153 -8.77 11.71 -15.09
CA ALA A 153 -8.74 10.27 -15.29
C ALA A 153 -7.30 9.74 -15.47
N ALA A 154 -6.49 10.42 -16.29
CA ALA A 154 -5.09 10.09 -16.48
C ALA A 154 -4.31 10.18 -15.18
N LYS A 155 -4.52 11.25 -14.40
CA LYS A 155 -3.90 11.41 -13.07
C LYS A 155 -4.26 10.26 -12.13
N ASN A 156 -5.54 9.89 -12.04
CA ASN A 156 -5.96 8.76 -11.21
C ASN A 156 -5.33 7.43 -11.67
N MET A 157 -5.24 7.22 -12.98
CA MET A 157 -4.59 6.03 -13.54
C MET A 157 -3.10 6.00 -13.22
N THR A 158 -2.38 7.11 -13.39
CA THR A 158 -0.95 7.20 -13.01
C THR A 158 -0.74 7.07 -11.52
N ASP A 159 -1.65 7.62 -10.70
CA ASP A 159 -1.56 7.52 -9.24
C ASP A 159 -1.80 6.07 -8.78
N ALA A 160 -2.73 5.35 -9.40
CA ALA A 160 -3.00 3.94 -9.13
C ALA A 160 -1.82 3.03 -9.52
N LEU A 161 -1.18 3.31 -10.65
CA LEU A 161 -0.04 2.56 -11.19
C LEU A 161 1.31 2.95 -10.56
N SER A 162 1.32 3.82 -9.54
CA SER A 162 2.56 4.19 -8.86
C SER A 162 3.29 2.96 -8.31
N PRO A 163 4.62 2.83 -8.54
CA PRO A 163 5.39 1.71 -8.01
C PRO A 163 5.45 1.70 -6.47
N SER A 164 5.14 2.82 -5.82
CA SER A 164 4.99 2.87 -4.36
C SER A 164 3.80 2.04 -3.84
N ASN A 165 2.79 1.77 -4.69
CA ASN A 165 1.58 1.06 -4.31
C ASN A 165 1.74 -0.46 -4.36
N LEU A 166 2.78 -0.96 -5.00
CA LEU A 166 3.01 -2.39 -5.21
C LEU A 166 4.12 -2.87 -4.27
N ALA A 167 3.81 -3.87 -3.44
CA ALA A 167 4.75 -4.43 -2.47
C ALA A 167 6.08 -4.88 -3.09
N LEU A 168 6.04 -5.40 -4.32
CA LEU A 168 7.22 -5.94 -5.03
C LEU A 168 8.16 -4.86 -5.58
N THR A 169 7.70 -3.61 -5.70
CA THR A 169 8.51 -2.51 -6.23
C THR A 169 8.80 -1.43 -5.19
N ASN A 170 8.26 -1.57 -3.98
CA ASN A 170 8.45 -0.60 -2.90
C ASN A 170 9.60 -1.04 -1.98
N PRO A 171 10.71 -0.28 -1.90
CA PRO A 171 11.88 -0.64 -1.11
C PRO A 171 11.58 -0.75 0.38
N GLU A 172 10.72 0.13 0.93
CA GLU A 172 10.34 0.09 2.34
C GLU A 172 9.60 -1.21 2.69
N VAL A 173 8.70 -1.65 1.80
CA VAL A 173 7.94 -2.89 1.99
C VAL A 173 8.86 -4.10 1.88
N ILE A 174 9.76 -4.15 0.89
CA ILE A 174 10.69 -5.26 0.71
C ILE A 174 11.63 -5.36 1.91
N LYS A 175 12.25 -4.24 2.33
CA LYS A 175 13.11 -4.19 3.52
C LYS A 175 12.36 -4.68 4.75
N ARG A 176 11.15 -4.16 4.97
CA ARG A 176 10.33 -4.56 6.11
C ARG A 176 9.96 -6.04 6.06
N ALA A 177 9.68 -6.59 4.88
CA ALA A 177 9.39 -8.00 4.71
C ALA A 177 10.61 -8.85 5.06
N VAL A 178 11.82 -8.47 4.61
CA VAL A 178 13.07 -9.16 4.97
C VAL A 178 13.35 -9.06 6.47
N GLU A 179 13.31 -7.85 7.05
CA GLU A 179 13.53 -7.61 8.48
C GLU A 179 12.59 -8.41 9.38
N THR A 180 11.33 -8.54 8.96
CA THR A 180 10.28 -9.27 9.71
C THR A 180 10.15 -10.72 9.28
N ARG A 181 11.04 -11.21 8.40
CA ARG A 181 10.99 -12.55 7.81
C ARG A 181 9.63 -12.90 7.18
N GLY A 182 8.91 -11.90 6.66
CA GLY A 182 7.60 -12.03 6.04
C GLY A 182 6.41 -11.82 6.97
N GLU A 183 6.59 -11.71 8.30
CA GLU A 183 5.49 -11.51 9.25
C GLU A 183 4.72 -10.20 9.00
N SER A 184 5.37 -9.15 8.50
CA SER A 184 4.69 -7.90 8.11
C SER A 184 3.67 -8.11 6.99
N LEU A 185 3.98 -8.95 6.00
CA LEU A 185 3.09 -9.28 4.89
C LEU A 185 1.89 -10.09 5.39
N LEU A 186 2.14 -11.06 6.28
CA LEU A 186 1.07 -11.87 6.89
C LEU A 186 0.09 -11.00 7.70
N LYS A 187 0.62 -10.04 8.46
CA LYS A 187 -0.20 -9.05 9.17
C LYS A 187 -1.02 -8.18 8.21
N GLY A 188 -0.41 -7.72 7.12
CA GLY A 188 -1.10 -6.96 6.08
C GLY A 188 -2.24 -7.75 5.42
N LEU A 189 -2.01 -9.03 5.11
CA LEU A 189 -3.04 -9.93 4.59
C LEU A 189 -4.21 -10.08 5.58
N LYS A 190 -3.92 -10.27 6.87
CA LYS A 190 -4.96 -10.35 7.90
C LYS A 190 -5.83 -9.08 7.93
N HIS A 191 -5.23 -7.90 7.84
CA HIS A 191 -5.99 -6.64 7.77
C HIS A 191 -6.85 -6.59 6.50
N MET A 192 -6.29 -6.95 5.34
CA MET A 192 -7.01 -6.97 4.07
C MET A 192 -8.23 -7.90 4.13
N LEU A 193 -8.07 -9.12 4.62
CA LEU A 193 -9.18 -10.08 4.73
C LEU A 193 -10.25 -9.60 5.73
N SER A 194 -9.84 -8.94 6.82
CA SER A 194 -10.77 -8.34 7.79
C SER A 194 -11.55 -7.15 7.20
N ASP A 195 -10.93 -6.37 6.34
CA ASP A 195 -11.60 -5.24 5.67
C ASP A 195 -12.57 -5.74 4.60
N LEU A 196 -12.18 -6.76 3.85
CA LEU A 196 -13.04 -7.41 2.86
C LEU A 196 -14.26 -8.06 3.50
N SER A 197 -14.13 -8.73 4.65
CA SER A 197 -15.28 -9.31 5.36
C SER A 197 -16.25 -8.25 5.88
N ARG A 198 -15.75 -7.07 6.24
CA ARG A 198 -16.56 -5.91 6.65
C ARG A 198 -17.18 -5.15 5.47
N GLY A 199 -16.70 -5.37 4.25
CA GLY A 199 -17.11 -4.63 3.05
C GLY A 199 -16.65 -3.16 3.05
N GLN A 200 -15.75 -2.76 3.95
CA GLN A 200 -15.24 -1.40 4.09
C GLN A 200 -13.79 -1.42 4.55
N LEU A 201 -12.98 -0.48 4.02
CA LEU A 201 -11.59 -0.29 4.43
C LEU A 201 -11.52 0.32 5.83
N SER A 202 -10.77 -0.30 6.73
CA SER A 202 -10.56 0.23 8.07
C SER A 202 -9.59 1.42 8.00
N HIS A 203 -10.11 2.64 8.20
CA HIS A 203 -9.28 3.85 8.25
C HIS A 203 -8.73 4.12 9.64
N VAL A 204 -9.45 3.65 10.67
CA VAL A 204 -9.11 3.79 12.08
C VAL A 204 -9.55 2.53 12.83
N ASP A 205 -8.96 2.31 14.00
CA ASP A 205 -9.48 1.32 14.95
C ASP A 205 -10.78 1.85 15.58
N PRO A 206 -11.94 1.22 15.34
CA PRO A 206 -13.22 1.71 15.88
C PRO A 206 -13.27 1.61 17.41
N ASP A 207 -12.54 0.67 18.01
CA ASP A 207 -12.54 0.42 19.44
C ASP A 207 -11.53 1.32 20.18
N ALA A 208 -10.73 2.10 19.45
CA ALA A 208 -9.78 3.04 20.04
C ALA A 208 -10.45 4.33 20.55
N PHE A 209 -11.71 4.61 20.17
CA PHE A 209 -12.38 5.87 20.49
C PHE A 209 -13.58 5.70 21.41
N GLU A 210 -13.61 6.49 22.46
CA GLU A 210 -14.70 6.58 23.41
C GLU A 210 -15.21 8.03 23.46
N VAL A 211 -16.48 8.20 23.10
CA VAL A 211 -17.14 9.51 23.05
C VAL A 211 -17.19 10.11 24.46
N GLY A 212 -16.70 11.34 24.57
CA GLY A 212 -16.56 12.06 25.84
C GLY A 212 -15.25 11.79 26.58
N VAL A 213 -14.45 10.78 26.17
CA VAL A 213 -13.20 10.41 26.87
C VAL A 213 -11.96 10.65 26.03
N ASN A 214 -12.01 10.40 24.72
CA ASN A 214 -10.89 10.73 23.81
C ASN A 214 -11.34 11.31 22.46
N ILE A 215 -12.65 11.35 22.21
CA ILE A 215 -13.29 12.10 21.12
C ILE A 215 -14.47 12.91 21.67
N ALA A 216 -14.83 14.02 21.03
CA ALA A 216 -15.92 14.91 21.47
C ALA A 216 -15.79 15.40 22.94
N MET A 217 -14.56 15.65 23.39
CA MET A 217 -14.25 16.01 24.79
C MET A 217 -14.35 17.50 25.12
N THR A 218 -14.72 18.37 24.17
CA THR A 218 -14.77 19.81 24.45
C THR A 218 -15.75 20.07 25.59
N PRO A 219 -15.30 20.67 26.72
CA PRO A 219 -16.16 20.84 27.88
C PRO A 219 -17.43 21.60 27.50
N GLY A 220 -18.58 21.04 27.86
CA GLY A 220 -19.88 21.57 27.49
C GLY A 220 -20.99 20.86 28.24
N LYS A 221 -22.22 21.31 28.02
CA LYS A 221 -23.41 20.73 28.65
C LYS A 221 -24.59 20.78 27.70
N VAL A 222 -25.43 19.76 27.75
CA VAL A 222 -26.74 19.78 27.10
C VAL A 222 -27.62 20.78 27.86
N ILE A 223 -28.11 21.81 27.17
CA ILE A 223 -28.97 22.86 27.76
C ILE A 223 -30.42 22.77 27.29
N HIS A 224 -30.70 21.98 26.26
CA HIS A 224 -32.04 21.71 25.76
C HIS A 224 -32.04 20.35 25.04
N GLU A 225 -33.14 19.61 25.15
CA GLU A 225 -33.29 18.28 24.57
C GLU A 225 -34.72 18.10 24.06
N THR A 226 -34.82 17.45 22.90
CA THR A 226 -36.07 17.09 22.23
C THR A 226 -35.94 15.69 21.62
N ASP A 227 -37.03 15.15 21.10
CA ASP A 227 -37.01 13.86 20.38
C ASP A 227 -36.12 13.87 19.13
N LEU A 228 -35.78 15.05 18.59
CA LEU A 228 -34.99 15.18 17.36
C LEU A 228 -33.55 15.63 17.58
N TYR A 229 -33.26 16.34 18.68
CA TYR A 229 -31.93 16.93 18.89
C TYR A 229 -31.66 17.28 20.35
N GLN A 230 -30.36 17.39 20.66
CA GLN A 230 -29.83 17.98 21.87
C GLN A 230 -29.04 19.25 21.53
N LEU A 231 -29.26 20.33 22.28
CA LEU A 231 -28.49 21.58 22.17
C LEU A 231 -27.36 21.58 23.18
N ILE A 232 -26.12 21.59 22.69
CA ILE A 232 -24.91 21.61 23.51
C ILE A 232 -24.39 23.04 23.61
N HIS A 233 -24.20 23.53 24.84
CA HIS A 233 -23.50 24.79 25.11
C HIS A 233 -22.09 24.47 25.63
N TYR A 234 -21.08 24.78 24.83
CA TYR A 234 -19.68 24.62 25.20
C TYR A 234 -19.25 25.65 26.25
N ALA A 235 -18.37 25.23 27.16
CA ALA A 235 -17.81 26.10 28.18
C ALA A 235 -16.84 27.11 27.54
N PRO A 236 -16.90 28.40 27.90
CA PRO A 236 -15.99 29.40 27.36
C PRO A 236 -14.56 29.11 27.80
N THR A 237 -13.61 29.17 26.86
CA THR A 237 -12.17 29.00 27.13
C THR A 237 -11.45 30.34 27.35
N THR A 238 -12.17 31.46 27.25
CA THR A 238 -11.67 32.84 27.37
C THR A 238 -12.50 33.66 28.35
N LYS A 239 -11.93 34.76 28.87
CA LYS A 239 -12.65 35.68 29.79
C LYS A 239 -13.74 36.51 29.10
N GLN A 240 -13.59 36.76 27.79
CA GLN A 240 -14.51 37.53 26.97
C GLN A 240 -14.85 36.73 25.72
N VAL A 241 -16.11 36.79 25.30
CA VAL A 241 -16.64 36.16 24.09
C VAL A 241 -17.41 37.19 23.27
N PHE A 242 -17.65 36.90 21.99
CA PHE A 242 -18.47 37.77 21.15
C PHE A 242 -19.92 37.80 21.62
N THR A 243 -20.59 38.94 21.42
CA THR A 243 -22.00 39.13 21.81
C THR A 243 -22.96 38.24 21.02
N VAL A 244 -22.65 37.96 19.75
CA VAL A 244 -23.47 37.12 18.87
C VAL A 244 -22.96 35.68 18.93
N PRO A 245 -23.80 34.69 19.27
CA PRO A 245 -23.38 33.29 19.33
C PRO A 245 -23.24 32.66 17.93
N LEU A 246 -22.36 31.67 17.82
CA LEU A 246 -22.30 30.76 16.67
C LEU A 246 -23.16 29.54 16.96
N VAL A 247 -24.07 29.21 16.04
CA VAL A 247 -24.87 27.98 16.08
C VAL A 247 -24.41 27.08 14.94
N ILE A 248 -24.09 25.82 15.25
CA ILE A 248 -23.58 24.83 14.30
C ILE A 248 -24.65 23.75 14.10
N PHE A 249 -25.02 23.50 12.85
CA PHE A 249 -25.89 22.39 12.45
C PHE A 249 -25.01 21.32 11.79
N PRO A 250 -24.72 20.20 12.48
CA PRO A 250 -23.95 19.11 11.87
C PRO A 250 -24.77 18.40 10.77
N PRO A 251 -24.10 17.69 9.84
CA PRO A 251 -24.74 16.96 8.74
C PRO A 251 -25.58 15.76 9.21
#